data_AF-A0A2H3CJ56-F1
#
_entry.id   AF-A0A2H3CJ56-F1
#
_cell.length_a   1.000
_cell.length_b   1.000
_cell.length_c   1.000
_cell.angle_alpha   90.00
_cell.angle_beta   90.00
_cell.angle_gamma   90.00
#
_symmetry.space_group_name_H-M   'P 1'
#
loop_
_entity.id
_entity.type
_entity.pdbx_description
1 polymer ?
#
loop_
_entity_poly.entity_id
_entity_poly.type
_entity_poly.pdbx_seq_one_letter_code
_entity_poly.pdbx_strand_id
1 'polypeptide(L)'
;MSKKQAANDPVVSFLSHLTGIDINSCQRALTAEQLFGKDNPMVSKVFNEHWKEVGGEGKGCAGARMIFVASEFVKLSTEEQKMWKARAAEDAKVVKKSKESTLKAPTLLPPEETQKAMDSLAWTLGPLLDRLVTMLGCHASLIVTGLEPQKGGQINILILHHSYDKSPVPL
;
A
#
# COMPACT_ATOMS: atom_id res chain seq x y z
N MET A 1 -4.57 1.54 -10.67
CA MET A 1 -5.62 1.74 -9.66
C MET A 1 -5.38 3.05 -8.92
N SER A 2 -6.42 3.84 -8.64
CA SER A 2 -6.33 4.99 -7.73
C SER A 2 -6.18 4.54 -6.27
N LYS A 3 -5.58 5.35 -5.38
CA LYS A 3 -5.48 5.06 -3.94
C LYS A 3 -6.83 4.68 -3.32
N LYS A 4 -7.90 5.39 -3.71
CA LYS A 4 -9.28 5.08 -3.25
C LYS A 4 -9.79 3.73 -3.75
N GLN A 5 -9.35 3.29 -4.94
CA GLN A 5 -9.74 1.98 -5.46
C GLN A 5 -8.95 0.85 -4.80
N ALA A 6 -7.65 1.05 -4.57
CA ALA A 6 -6.80 0.07 -3.89
C ALA A 6 -7.17 -0.10 -2.40
N ALA A 7 -7.55 0.98 -1.71
CA ALA A 7 -8.03 0.92 -0.33
C ALA A 7 -9.40 0.23 -0.18
N ASN A 8 -10.22 0.26 -1.24
CA ASN A 8 -11.52 -0.41 -1.28
C ASN A 8 -11.45 -1.83 -1.86
N ASP A 9 -10.28 -2.26 -2.35
CA ASP A 9 -10.06 -3.64 -2.78
C ASP A 9 -9.74 -4.51 -1.55
N PRO A 10 -10.61 -5.46 -1.19
CA PRO A 10 -10.44 -6.26 0.03
C PRO A 10 -9.19 -7.14 -0.03
N VAL A 11 -8.76 -7.57 -1.22
CA VAL A 11 -7.57 -8.40 -1.40
C VAL A 11 -6.32 -7.56 -1.18
N VAL A 12 -6.27 -6.36 -1.75
CA VAL A 12 -5.14 -5.43 -1.55
C VAL A 12 -5.05 -5.00 -0.08
N SER A 13 -6.18 -4.73 0.57
CA SER A 13 -6.24 -4.43 2.01
C SER A 13 -5.73 -5.58 2.87
N PHE A 14 -6.15 -6.81 2.60
CA PHE A 14 -5.68 -8.00 3.32
C PHE A 14 -4.16 -8.20 3.14
N LEU A 15 -3.66 -8.16 1.91
CA LEU A 15 -2.23 -8.31 1.62
C LEU A 15 -1.39 -7.22 2.30
N SER A 16 -1.94 -6.02 2.42
CA SER A 16 -1.27 -4.89 3.05
C SER A 16 -1.16 -5.06 4.56
N HIS A 17 -2.21 -5.58 5.21
CA HIS A 17 -2.13 -5.99 6.61
C HIS A 17 -1.13 -7.12 6.81
N LEU A 18 -1.11 -8.10 5.90
CA LEU A 18 -0.26 -9.29 6.02
C LEU A 18 1.24 -8.96 5.80
N THR A 19 1.53 -7.99 4.94
CA THR A 19 2.90 -7.55 4.64
C THR A 19 3.37 -6.36 5.49
N GLY A 20 2.48 -5.75 6.28
CA GLY A 20 2.76 -4.51 7.02
C GLY A 20 2.95 -3.29 6.12
N ILE A 21 2.64 -3.38 4.82
CA ILE A 21 2.77 -2.27 3.87
C ILE A 21 1.51 -1.42 3.96
N ASP A 22 1.61 -0.21 4.51
CA ASP A 22 0.48 0.71 4.52
C ASP A 22 0.28 1.36 3.13
N ILE A 23 -0.77 0.96 2.42
CA ILE A 23 -1.17 1.50 1.11
C ILE A 23 -1.50 3.00 1.21
N ASN A 24 -1.99 3.45 2.37
CA ASN A 24 -2.35 4.85 2.60
C ASN A 24 -1.11 5.72 2.83
N SER A 25 0.00 5.13 3.28
CA SER A 25 1.27 5.81 3.55
C SER A 25 2.01 6.31 2.30
N CYS A 26 1.63 5.85 1.09
CA CYS A 26 2.31 6.24 -0.15
C CYS A 26 2.03 7.72 -0.49
N GLN A 27 2.65 8.65 0.24
CA GLN A 27 2.44 10.09 0.08
C GLN A 27 2.75 10.52 -1.35
N ARG A 28 2.01 11.52 -1.85
CA ARG A 28 2.32 12.10 -3.16
C ARG A 28 3.64 12.84 -3.05
N ALA A 29 4.50 12.71 -4.06
CA ALA A 29 5.65 13.58 -4.22
C ALA A 29 5.18 15.05 -4.29
N LEU A 30 5.82 15.92 -3.52
CA LEU A 30 5.56 17.35 -3.51
C LEU A 30 6.44 18.03 -4.55
N THR A 31 5.97 19.14 -5.12
CA THR A 31 6.83 20.02 -5.92
C THR A 31 7.80 20.78 -5.00
N ALA A 32 8.87 21.36 -5.56
CA ALA A 32 9.86 22.11 -4.78
C ALA A 32 9.22 23.24 -3.93
N GLU A 33 8.29 23.99 -4.52
CA GLU A 33 7.53 25.05 -3.84
C GLU A 33 6.67 24.49 -2.70
N GLN A 34 5.97 23.37 -2.95
CA GLN A 34 5.13 22.73 -1.93
C GLN A 34 5.95 22.17 -0.77
N LEU A 35 7.13 21.62 -1.06
CA LEU A 35 8.06 21.13 -0.07
C LEU A 35 8.64 22.28 0.75
N PHE A 36 9.02 23.38 0.09
CA PHE A 36 9.46 24.61 0.74
C PHE A 36 8.40 25.16 1.70
N GLY A 37 7.15 25.34 1.25
CA GLY A 37 6.07 25.85 2.11
C GLY A 37 5.69 24.90 3.26
N LYS A 38 5.91 23.59 3.10
CA LYS A 38 5.71 22.59 4.16
C LYS A 38 6.79 22.69 5.24
N ASP A 39 8.05 22.80 4.84
CA ASP A 39 9.20 22.81 5.76
C ASP A 39 9.48 24.20 6.35
N ASN A 40 8.85 25.26 5.84
CA ASN A 40 8.99 26.64 6.32
C ASN A 40 7.70 27.15 6.99
N PRO A 41 7.54 26.95 8.31
CA PRO A 41 6.32 27.36 9.03
C PRO A 41 6.12 28.88 9.07
N MET A 42 7.20 29.67 8.95
CA MET A 42 7.12 31.14 8.83
C MET A 42 6.27 31.57 7.62
N VAL A 43 6.50 30.98 6.45
CA VAL A 43 5.74 31.27 5.22
C VAL A 43 4.24 30.98 5.44
N SER A 44 3.93 29.92 6.18
CA SER A 44 2.55 29.57 6.51
C SER A 44 1.91 30.53 7.51
N LYS A 45 2.68 31.09 8.46
CA LYS A 45 2.19 32.11 9.39
C LYS A 45 1.87 33.41 8.67
N VAL A 46 2.79 33.91 7.84
CA VAL A 46 2.60 35.14 7.04
C VAL A 46 1.38 35.00 6.12
N PHE A 47 1.22 33.84 5.48
CA PHE A 47 0.02 33.57 4.68
C PHE A 47 -1.27 33.64 5.51
N ASN A 48 -1.30 33.02 6.70
CA ASN A 48 -2.50 32.99 7.53
C ASN A 48 -2.87 34.39 8.06
N GLU A 49 -1.88 35.22 8.37
CA GLU A 49 -2.08 36.62 8.75
C GLU A 49 -2.68 37.42 7.58
N HIS A 50 -2.05 37.34 6.41
CA HIS A 50 -2.55 37.99 5.20
C HIS A 50 -3.96 37.51 4.82
N TRP A 51 -4.22 36.20 4.91
CA TRP A 51 -5.52 35.62 4.57
C TRP A 51 -6.64 36.08 5.52
N LYS A 52 -6.32 36.30 6.81
CA LYS A 52 -7.25 36.88 7.79
C LYS A 52 -7.52 38.34 7.52
N GLU A 53 -6.51 39.13 7.16
CA GLU A 53 -6.66 40.55 6.83
C GLU A 53 -7.57 40.78 5.62
N VAL A 54 -7.48 39.91 4.61
CA VAL A 54 -8.30 39.97 3.40
C VAL A 54 -9.72 39.40 3.64
N GLY A 55 -10.04 38.94 4.86
CA GLY A 55 -11.35 38.39 5.21
C GLY A 55 -11.66 37.07 4.52
N GLY A 56 -10.64 36.31 4.12
CA GLY A 56 -10.81 35.07 3.38
C GLY A 56 -11.39 33.95 4.25
N GLU A 57 -12.60 33.49 3.95
CA GLU A 57 -13.18 32.29 4.56
C GLU A 57 -13.46 31.19 3.52
N GLY A 58 -13.27 29.93 3.93
CA GLY A 58 -13.74 28.76 3.17
C GLY A 58 -12.93 28.35 1.94
N LYS A 59 -13.64 28.02 0.85
CA LYS A 59 -13.23 27.12 -0.25
C LYS A 59 -12.07 27.58 -1.16
N GLY A 60 -11.48 28.76 -0.94
CA GLY A 60 -10.35 29.29 -1.74
C GLY A 60 -8.97 29.21 -1.08
N CYS A 61 -8.91 28.94 0.22
CA CYS A 61 -7.70 29.08 1.03
C CYS A 61 -6.53 28.22 0.52
N ALA A 62 -6.80 26.97 0.11
CA ALA A 62 -5.76 26.07 -0.39
C ALA A 62 -5.11 26.55 -1.71
N GLY A 63 -5.91 27.08 -2.63
CA GLY A 63 -5.42 27.63 -3.90
C GLY A 63 -4.62 28.90 -3.69
N ALA A 64 -5.13 29.81 -2.86
CA ALA A 64 -4.44 31.05 -2.48
C ALA A 64 -3.10 30.76 -1.79
N ARG A 65 -3.07 29.76 -0.90
CA ARG A 65 -1.83 29.33 -0.23
C ARG A 65 -0.79 28.81 -1.21
N MET A 66 -1.21 28.03 -2.22
CA MET A 66 -0.28 27.55 -3.24
C MET A 66 0.35 28.70 -4.03
N ILE A 67 -0.45 29.70 -4.43
CA ILE A 67 0.04 30.88 -5.15
C ILE A 67 1.01 31.68 -4.27
N PHE A 68 0.66 31.88 -3.00
CA PHE A 68 1.51 32.60 -2.05
C PHE A 68 2.85 31.89 -1.80
N VAL A 69 2.83 30.58 -1.59
CA VAL A 69 4.07 29.81 -1.38
C VAL A 69 4.94 29.85 -2.64
N ALA A 70 4.35 29.81 -3.84
CA ALA A 70 5.09 29.94 -5.09
C ALA A 70 5.74 31.32 -5.23
N SER A 71 5.06 32.40 -4.84
CA SER A 71 5.64 33.75 -4.90
C SER A 71 6.78 33.94 -3.91
N GLU A 72 6.68 33.39 -2.70
CA GLU A 72 7.79 33.37 -1.73
C GLU A 72 8.96 32.51 -2.21
N PHE A 73 8.69 31.39 -2.87
CA PHE A 73 9.73 30.53 -3.42
C PHE A 73 10.56 31.22 -4.51
N VAL A 74 9.95 32.05 -5.35
CA VAL A 74 10.65 32.81 -6.40
C VAL A 74 11.59 33.87 -5.81
N LYS A 75 11.32 34.37 -4.60
CA LYS A 75 12.18 35.34 -3.90
C LYS A 75 13.47 34.72 -3.36
N LEU A 76 13.54 33.40 -3.24
CA LEU A 76 14.75 32.70 -2.78
C LEU A 76 15.89 32.86 -3.77
N SER A 77 17.12 32.69 -3.28
CA SER A 77 18.30 32.72 -4.16
C SER A 77 18.26 31.57 -5.18
N THR A 78 19.02 31.71 -6.27
CA THR A 78 19.09 30.65 -7.28
C THR A 78 19.69 29.36 -6.72
N GLU A 79 20.62 29.46 -5.78
CA GLU A 79 21.20 28.30 -5.07
C GLU A 79 20.15 27.59 -4.20
N GLU A 80 19.35 28.34 -3.44
CA GLU A 80 18.31 27.78 -2.57
C GLU A 80 17.20 27.10 -3.39
N GLN A 81 16.76 27.74 -4.48
CA GLN A 81 15.78 27.13 -5.39
C GLN A 81 16.31 25.83 -5.99
N LYS A 82 17.60 25.77 -6.36
CA LYS A 82 18.23 24.53 -6.86
C LYS A 82 18.26 23.45 -5.78
N MET A 83 18.59 23.80 -4.55
CA MET A 83 18.57 22.87 -3.41
C MET A 83 17.18 22.26 -3.21
N TRP A 84 16.13 23.07 -3.17
CA TRP A 84 14.76 22.59 -3.00
C TRP A 84 14.29 21.73 -4.19
N LYS A 85 14.65 22.09 -5.42
CA LYS A 85 14.37 21.28 -6.62
C LYS A 85 15.07 19.93 -6.56
N ALA A 86 16.34 19.88 -6.13
CA ALA A 86 17.07 18.64 -5.98
C ALA A 86 16.44 17.74 -4.91
N ARG A 87 16.06 18.31 -3.76
CA ARG A 87 15.40 17.58 -2.68
C ARG A 87 14.03 17.03 -3.10
N ALA A 88 13.20 17.84 -3.75
CA ALA A 88 11.91 17.39 -4.28
C ALA A 88 12.06 16.29 -5.34
N ALA A 89 13.11 16.35 -6.17
CA ALA A 89 13.41 15.30 -7.13
C ALA A 89 13.81 13.98 -6.45
N GLU A 90 14.57 14.03 -5.35
CA GLU A 90 14.93 12.85 -4.58
C GLU A 90 13.72 12.23 -3.87
N ASP A 91 12.90 13.05 -3.21
CA ASP A 91 11.64 12.61 -2.61
C ASP A 91 10.70 11.98 -3.67
N ALA A 92 10.67 12.53 -4.89
CA ALA A 92 9.91 11.97 -5.98
C ALA A 92 10.39 10.57 -6.39
N LYS A 93 11.71 10.31 -6.36
CA LYS A 93 12.26 8.96 -6.60
C LYS A 93 11.86 8.00 -5.50
N VAL A 94 11.94 8.42 -4.23
CA VAL A 94 11.53 7.61 -3.07
C VAL A 94 10.05 7.23 -3.18
N VAL A 95 9.18 8.21 -3.48
CA VAL A 95 7.75 7.97 -3.68
C VAL A 95 7.47 7.09 -4.91
N LYS A 96 8.25 7.24 -5.99
CA LYS A 96 8.10 6.40 -7.18
C LYS A 96 8.45 4.94 -6.84
N LYS A 97 9.56 4.73 -6.14
CA LYS A 97 9.99 3.40 -5.67
C LYS A 97 8.95 2.78 -4.72
N SER A 98 8.38 3.57 -3.81
CA SER A 98 7.33 3.09 -2.89
C SER A 98 6.03 2.71 -3.62
N LYS A 99 5.68 3.44 -4.69
CA LYS A 99 4.54 3.11 -5.56
C LYS A 99 4.78 1.86 -6.39
N GLU A 100 6.01 1.67 -6.88
CA GLU A 100 6.38 0.45 -7.60
C GLU A 100 6.36 -0.78 -6.68
N SER A 101 6.67 -0.61 -5.39
CA SER A 101 6.50 -1.64 -4.36
C SER A 101 5.06 -1.78 -3.82
N THR A 102 4.09 -1.02 -4.32
CA THR A 102 2.69 -1.16 -3.87
C THR A 102 2.14 -2.49 -4.36
N LEU A 103 1.53 -3.24 -3.44
CA LEU A 103 0.83 -4.48 -3.73
C LEU A 103 -0.21 -4.25 -4.83
N LYS A 104 -0.04 -4.95 -5.95
CA LYS A 104 -1.03 -5.00 -7.01
C LYS A 104 -2.05 -6.09 -6.68
N ALA A 105 -3.31 -5.85 -7.04
CA ALA A 105 -4.30 -6.92 -7.00
C ALA A 105 -3.77 -8.11 -7.83
N PRO A 106 -3.86 -9.33 -7.32
CA PRO A 106 -3.38 -10.50 -8.04
C PRO A 106 -4.15 -10.64 -9.36
N THR A 107 -3.42 -10.83 -10.44
CA THR A 107 -3.98 -11.20 -11.75
C THR A 107 -3.93 -12.71 -11.92
N LEU A 108 -4.76 -13.26 -12.81
CA LEU A 108 -4.66 -14.67 -13.18
C LEU A 108 -3.24 -14.98 -13.66
N LEU A 109 -2.64 -16.00 -13.08
CA LEU A 109 -1.33 -16.50 -13.47
C LEU A 109 -1.43 -17.21 -14.83
N PRO A 110 -0.35 -17.22 -15.63
CA PRO A 110 -0.24 -18.13 -16.77
C PRO A 110 -0.45 -19.59 -16.35
N PRO A 111 -0.88 -20.50 -17.26
CA PRO A 111 -1.17 -21.90 -16.92
C PRO A 111 0.00 -22.63 -16.24
N GLU A 112 1.23 -22.41 -16.70
CA GLU A 112 2.42 -23.04 -16.11
C GLU A 112 2.69 -22.55 -14.68
N GLU A 113 2.59 -21.25 -14.45
CA GLU A 113 2.77 -20.64 -13.12
C GLU A 113 1.63 -21.04 -12.17
N THR A 114 0.40 -21.11 -12.68
CA THR A 114 -0.77 -21.58 -11.94
C THR A 114 -0.52 -23.00 -11.42
N GLN A 115 -0.04 -23.90 -12.27
CA GLN A 115 0.26 -25.27 -11.85
C GLN A 115 1.37 -25.31 -10.80
N LYS A 116 2.47 -24.59 -10.99
CA LYS A 116 3.54 -24.51 -9.98
C LYS A 116 3.03 -24.00 -8.63
N ALA A 117 2.12 -23.01 -8.65
CA ALA A 117 1.47 -22.51 -7.45
C ALA A 117 0.57 -23.58 -6.80
N MET A 118 -0.19 -24.32 -7.60
CA MET A 118 -1.02 -25.43 -7.11
C MET A 118 -0.18 -26.56 -6.49
N ASP A 119 0.89 -26.97 -7.15
CA ASP A 119 1.80 -28.04 -6.68
C ASP A 119 2.51 -27.65 -5.38
N SER A 120 2.73 -26.35 -5.15
CA SER A 120 3.39 -25.82 -3.95
C SER A 120 2.43 -25.39 -2.82
N LEU A 121 1.11 -25.54 -3.00
CA LEU A 121 0.11 -25.15 -2.01
C LEU A 121 0.36 -25.79 -0.64
N ALA A 122 0.62 -27.10 -0.61
CA ALA A 122 0.83 -27.84 0.64
C ALA A 122 2.07 -27.33 1.39
N TRP A 123 3.17 -27.10 0.68
CA TRP A 123 4.39 -26.58 1.27
C TRP A 123 4.22 -25.15 1.79
N THR A 124 3.51 -24.31 1.04
CA THR A 124 3.36 -22.88 1.34
C THR A 124 2.37 -22.63 2.48
N LEU A 125 1.22 -23.32 2.47
CA LEU A 125 0.11 -23.07 3.40
C LEU A 125 0.01 -24.11 4.51
N GLY A 126 0.65 -25.27 4.39
CA GLY A 126 0.69 -26.29 5.42
C GLY A 126 1.14 -25.74 6.79
N PRO A 127 2.29 -25.06 6.90
CA PRO A 127 2.75 -24.50 8.17
C PRO A 127 1.78 -23.49 8.80
N LEU A 128 1.05 -22.74 7.97
CA LEU A 128 0.02 -21.81 8.46
C LEU A 128 -1.18 -22.57 9.05
N LEU A 129 -1.69 -23.58 8.34
CA LEU A 129 -2.79 -24.42 8.82
C LEU A 129 -2.41 -25.16 10.10
N ASP A 130 -1.18 -25.68 10.17
CA ASP A 130 -0.67 -26.38 11.36
C ASP A 130 -0.64 -25.46 12.60
N ARG A 131 -0.18 -24.22 12.44
CA ARG A 131 -0.22 -23.21 13.51
C ARG A 131 -1.64 -22.84 13.91
N LEU A 132 -2.58 -22.72 12.97
CA LEU A 132 -3.99 -22.45 13.27
C LEU A 132 -4.62 -23.59 14.07
N VAL A 133 -4.36 -24.83 13.68
CA VAL A 133 -4.81 -26.04 14.37
C VAL A 133 -4.28 -26.05 15.81
N THR A 134 -2.98 -25.81 15.99
CA THR A 134 -2.33 -25.76 17.30
C THR A 134 -2.88 -24.64 18.17
N MET A 135 -3.04 -23.43 17.61
CA MET A 135 -3.49 -22.24 18.34
C MET A 135 -4.95 -22.34 18.78
N LEU A 136 -5.82 -22.84 17.91
CA LEU A 136 -7.27 -22.88 18.16
C LEU A 136 -7.70 -24.19 18.83
N GLY A 137 -6.87 -25.23 18.78
CA GLY A 137 -7.28 -26.57 19.18
C GLY A 137 -8.39 -27.14 18.30
N CYS A 138 -8.47 -26.71 17.04
CA CYS A 138 -9.49 -27.14 16.07
C CYS A 138 -8.84 -27.83 14.87
N HIS A 139 -9.65 -28.51 14.06
CA HIS A 139 -9.23 -28.99 12.75
C HIS A 139 -9.34 -27.86 11.72
N ALA A 140 -8.41 -27.80 10.76
CA ALA A 140 -8.43 -26.81 9.69
C ALA A 140 -8.28 -27.47 8.32
N SER A 141 -9.11 -27.03 7.36
CA SER A 141 -9.06 -27.48 5.97
C SER A 141 -8.98 -26.29 5.04
N LEU A 142 -8.08 -26.37 4.06
CA LEU A 142 -8.08 -25.52 2.87
C LEU A 142 -8.62 -26.34 1.70
N ILE A 143 -9.64 -25.80 1.04
CA ILE A 143 -10.24 -26.40 -0.16
C ILE A 143 -10.03 -25.42 -1.31
N VAL A 144 -9.35 -25.86 -2.36
CA VAL A 144 -9.14 -25.09 -3.59
C VAL A 144 -9.81 -25.84 -4.74
N THR A 145 -10.73 -25.16 -5.42
CA THR A 145 -11.49 -25.73 -6.54
C THR A 145 -11.33 -24.86 -7.77
N GLY A 146 -11.13 -25.46 -8.94
CA GLY A 146 -11.02 -24.70 -10.18
C GLY A 146 -10.50 -25.53 -11.35
N LEU A 147 -10.25 -24.86 -12.48
CA LEU A 147 -9.69 -25.49 -13.66
C LEU A 147 -8.19 -25.74 -13.46
N GLU A 148 -7.76 -26.99 -13.62
CA GLU A 148 -6.36 -27.36 -13.46
C GLU A 148 -5.63 -27.42 -14.81
N PRO A 149 -4.56 -26.63 -15.01
CA PRO A 149 -3.78 -26.62 -16.26
C PRO A 149 -3.28 -28.00 -16.71
N GLN A 150 -2.68 -28.80 -15.82
CA GLN A 150 -2.17 -30.13 -16.18
C GLN A 150 -3.27 -31.11 -16.59
N LYS A 151 -4.51 -30.89 -16.16
CA LYS A 151 -5.67 -31.71 -16.55
C LYS A 151 -6.39 -31.14 -17.77
N GLY A 152 -5.71 -30.35 -18.60
CA GLY A 152 -6.30 -29.73 -19.78
C GLY A 152 -7.42 -28.73 -19.46
N GLY A 153 -7.38 -28.13 -18.26
CA GLY A 153 -8.40 -27.19 -17.80
C GLY A 153 -9.67 -27.85 -17.27
N GLN A 154 -9.64 -29.14 -16.90
CA GLN A 154 -10.76 -29.77 -16.20
C GLN A 154 -10.89 -29.27 -14.76
N ILE A 155 -12.11 -29.30 -14.22
CA ILE A 155 -12.36 -28.97 -12.81
C ILE A 155 -11.66 -29.99 -11.92
N ASN A 156 -10.87 -29.49 -10.98
CA ASN A 156 -10.23 -30.27 -9.93
C ASN A 156 -10.54 -29.68 -8.54
N ILE A 157 -10.42 -30.53 -7.52
CA ILE A 157 -10.57 -30.17 -6.12
C ILE A 157 -9.29 -30.62 -5.39
N LEU A 158 -8.59 -29.67 -4.78
CA LEU A 158 -7.46 -29.89 -3.89
C LEU A 158 -7.91 -29.64 -2.45
N ILE A 159 -7.65 -30.60 -1.57
CA ILE A 159 -7.97 -30.50 -0.14
C ILE A 159 -6.68 -30.70 0.65
N LEU A 160 -6.33 -29.71 1.45
CA LEU A 160 -5.26 -29.78 2.43
C LEU A 160 -5.89 -29.71 3.82
N HIS A 161 -5.70 -30.75 4.63
CA HIS A 161 -6.30 -30.87 5.95
C HIS A 161 -5.22 -31.08 7.00
N HIS A 162 -5.23 -30.25 8.05
CA HIS A 162 -4.42 -30.45 9.24
C HIS A 162 -5.31 -30.64 10.46
N SER A 163 -4.86 -31.53 11.33
CA SER A 163 -5.52 -31.94 12.55
C SER A 163 -4.48 -32.34 13.58
N TYR A 164 -4.92 -32.51 14.82
CA TYR A 164 -4.10 -33.13 15.86
C TYR A 164 -4.93 -34.22 16.52
N ASP A 165 -4.24 -35.29 16.93
CA ASP A 165 -4.86 -36.34 17.73
C ASP A 165 -4.88 -35.89 19.20
N LYS A 166 -6.06 -35.94 19.82
CA LYS A 166 -6.16 -35.98 21.28
C LYS A 166 -6.18 -37.44 21.67
N SER A 167 -5.00 -38.05 21.78
CA SER A 167 -4.89 -39.39 22.34
C SER A 167 -5.57 -39.41 23.72
N PRO A 168 -6.29 -40.49 24.07
CA PRO A 168 -7.06 -40.53 25.31
C PRO A 168 -6.15 -40.31 26.52
N VAL A 169 -6.56 -39.40 27.42
CA VAL A 169 -5.96 -39.31 28.74
C VAL A 169 -6.41 -40.58 29.50
N PRO A 170 -5.49 -41.43 29.97
CA PRO A 170 -5.87 -42.60 30.77
C PRO A 170 -6.65 -42.13 32.00
N LEU A 171 -7.81 -42.77 32.25
CA LEU A 171 -8.62 -42.57 33.45
C LEU A 171 -7.89 -43.10 34.70
#